data_AF-A0A6B0S6J0-F1
#
_entry.id   AF-A0A6B0S6J0-F1
#
_cell.length_a   1.000
_cell.length_b   1.000
_cell.length_c   1.000
_cell.angle_alpha   90.00
_cell.angle_beta   90.00
_cell.angle_gamma   90.00
#
_symmetry.space_group_name_H-M   'P 1'
#
loop_
_entity.id
_entity.type
_entity.pdbx_description
1 polymer ?
#
loop_
_entity_poly.entity_id
_entity_poly.type
_entity_poly.pdbx_seq_one_letter_code
_entity_poly.pdbx_strand_id
1 'polypeptide(L)'
;MAATLGSRFEDYGLSRQDEVPGSSHDPGGDRPLVRDALWLKKNELVRLLLSRYLTKEPLTKAEVLNSVLQDYQDYFLVVLDQASEYLQLVFGLEVKEVDPSEHTYLLVPTLGLTLKEMLRDGQRLPKAGHRW
;
A
#
# COMPACT_ATOMS: atom_id res chain seq x y z
N MET A 1 18.58 -73.47 -29.09
CA MET A 1 17.81 -74.27 -28.12
C MET A 1 18.59 -74.28 -26.81
N ALA A 2 18.06 -73.68 -25.75
CA ALA A 2 18.52 -73.88 -24.38
C ALA A 2 17.31 -73.64 -23.46
N ALA A 3 17.08 -74.58 -22.55
CA ALA A 3 16.01 -74.55 -21.55
C ALA A 3 16.57 -74.19 -20.17
N THR A 4 15.67 -74.22 -19.18
CA THR A 4 15.87 -74.16 -17.71
C THR A 4 16.00 -72.75 -17.13
N LEU A 5 15.39 -72.38 -16.00
CA LEU A 5 14.60 -73.08 -14.97
C LEU A 5 13.80 -71.99 -14.23
N GLY A 6 12.55 -72.27 -13.83
CA GLY A 6 11.68 -71.28 -13.20
C GLY A 6 12.08 -70.86 -11.78
N SER A 7 11.54 -69.72 -11.34
CA SER A 7 11.11 -69.52 -9.97
C SER A 7 9.93 -68.55 -9.94
N ARG A 8 8.89 -68.98 -9.23
CA ARG A 8 7.70 -68.22 -8.82
C ARG A 8 8.08 -67.19 -7.74
N PHE A 9 7.10 -66.34 -7.39
CA PHE A 9 7.01 -65.29 -6.37
C PHE A 9 7.10 -63.87 -6.98
N GLU A 10 6.20 -62.92 -6.76
CA GLU A 10 4.91 -62.83 -6.07
C GLU A 10 4.24 -61.53 -6.54
N ASP A 11 2.92 -61.44 -6.34
CA ASP A 11 2.08 -60.27 -6.56
C ASP A 11 2.58 -59.08 -5.72
N TYR A 12 3.00 -58.00 -6.37
CA TYR A 12 3.15 -56.70 -5.73
C TYR A 12 2.11 -55.77 -6.33
N GLY A 13 1.07 -55.55 -5.54
CA GLY A 13 -0.10 -54.76 -5.89
C GLY A 13 0.25 -53.42 -6.55
N LEU A 14 -0.45 -53.17 -7.65
CA LEU A 14 -0.66 -51.85 -8.24
C LEU A 14 -1.32 -50.94 -7.21
N SER A 15 -0.51 -50.29 -6.36
CA SER A 15 -0.99 -49.14 -5.60
C SER A 15 -1.10 -47.97 -6.55
N ARG A 16 -2.35 -47.70 -6.95
CA ARG A 16 -2.76 -46.52 -7.72
C ARG A 16 -2.18 -45.27 -7.08
N GLN A 17 -1.27 -44.61 -7.77
CA GLN A 17 -0.96 -43.21 -7.52
C GLN A 17 -2.04 -42.40 -8.22
N ASP A 18 -3.24 -42.39 -7.63
CA ASP A 18 -4.24 -41.39 -7.94
C ASP A 18 -4.00 -40.17 -7.07
N GLU A 19 -4.00 -39.02 -7.74
CA GLU A 19 -4.01 -37.66 -7.24
C GLU A 19 -2.74 -37.16 -6.53
N VAL A 20 -1.85 -36.58 -7.33
CA VAL A 20 -1.22 -35.31 -6.94
C VAL A 20 -2.35 -34.28 -6.89
N PRO A 21 -2.67 -33.66 -5.74
CA PRO A 21 -3.38 -32.41 -5.77
C PRO A 21 -2.36 -31.41 -6.30
N GLY A 22 -2.38 -31.19 -7.61
CA GLY A 22 -1.89 -29.96 -8.18
C GLY A 22 -2.72 -28.87 -7.52
N SER A 23 -2.20 -28.33 -6.42
CA SER A 23 -2.69 -27.09 -5.84
C SER A 23 -2.60 -26.09 -6.98
N SER A 24 -3.73 -25.88 -7.62
CA SER A 24 -3.93 -24.86 -8.63
C SER A 24 -3.87 -23.56 -7.85
N HIS A 25 -2.65 -23.11 -7.58
CA HIS A 25 -2.40 -21.74 -7.18
C HIS A 25 -2.70 -20.91 -8.42
N ASP A 26 -3.97 -20.56 -8.60
CA ASP A 26 -4.35 -19.47 -9.48
C ASP A 26 -3.75 -18.21 -8.88
N PRO A 27 -2.74 -17.57 -9.49
CA PRO A 27 -2.20 -16.32 -8.97
C PRO A 27 -3.05 -15.13 -9.44
N GLY A 28 -4.27 -15.35 -9.93
CA GLY A 28 -5.06 -14.38 -10.68
C GLY A 28 -6.04 -13.55 -9.84
N GLY A 29 -6.59 -14.13 -8.77
CA GLY A 29 -7.73 -13.55 -8.03
C GLY A 29 -7.41 -12.40 -7.07
N ASP A 30 -6.20 -12.33 -6.51
CA ASP A 30 -5.93 -11.44 -5.37
C ASP A 30 -5.35 -10.08 -5.77
N ARG A 31 -4.86 -9.95 -7.01
CA ARG A 31 -4.21 -8.71 -7.50
C ARG A 31 -5.11 -7.47 -7.50
N PRO A 32 -6.39 -7.54 -7.91
CA PRO A 32 -7.30 -6.39 -7.84
C PRO A 32 -7.60 -5.99 -6.40
N LEU A 33 -7.80 -6.97 -5.52
CA LEU A 33 -8.14 -6.75 -4.10
C LEU A 33 -6.99 -6.07 -3.36
N VAL A 34 -5.75 -6.50 -3.59
CA VAL A 34 -4.56 -5.88 -3.00
C VAL A 34 -4.38 -4.44 -3.49
N ARG A 35 -4.59 -4.16 -4.77
CA ARG A 35 -4.50 -2.80 -5.30
C ARG A 35 -5.53 -1.86 -4.68
N ASP A 36 -6.77 -2.33 -4.52
CA ASP A 36 -7.84 -1.53 -3.90
C ASP A 36 -7.55 -1.30 -2.41
N ALA A 37 -7.02 -2.30 -1.70
CA ALA A 37 -6.57 -2.15 -0.32
C ALA A 37 -5.44 -1.12 -0.20
N LEU A 38 -4.42 -1.19 -1.06
CA LEU A 38 -3.31 -0.22 -1.07
C LEU A 38 -3.80 1.21 -1.38
N TRP A 39 -4.79 1.36 -2.26
CA TRP A 39 -5.42 2.66 -2.52
C TRP A 39 -6.10 3.22 -1.27
N LEU A 40 -6.83 2.39 -0.52
CA LEU A 40 -7.42 2.78 0.76
C LEU A 40 -6.33 3.19 1.76
N LYS A 41 -5.27 2.41 1.88
CA LYS A 41 -4.14 2.71 2.78
C LYS A 41 -3.42 4.01 2.43
N LYS A 42 -3.23 4.30 1.14
CA LYS A 42 -2.72 5.58 0.67
C LYS A 42 -3.62 6.74 1.12
N ASN A 43 -4.93 6.62 0.95
CA ASN A 43 -5.86 7.69 1.37
C ASN A 43 -5.87 7.88 2.89
N GLU A 44 -5.80 6.80 3.66
CA GLU A 44 -5.66 6.86 5.12
C GLU A 44 -4.37 7.57 5.54
N LEU A 45 -3.24 7.22 4.91
CA LEU A 45 -1.95 7.87 5.17
C LEU A 45 -1.97 9.36 4.84
N VAL A 46 -2.55 9.75 3.69
CA VAL A 46 -2.72 11.16 3.31
C VAL A 46 -3.50 11.94 4.38
N ARG A 47 -4.62 11.39 4.87
CA ARG A 47 -5.40 12.03 5.94
C ARG A 47 -4.59 12.17 7.23
N LEU A 48 -3.83 11.15 7.61
CA LEU A 48 -2.99 11.16 8.80
C LEU A 48 -1.89 12.24 8.69
N LEU A 49 -1.21 12.30 7.54
CA LEU A 49 -0.18 13.30 7.25
C LEU A 49 -0.74 14.73 7.30
N LEU A 50 -1.91 14.97 6.69
CA LEU A 50 -2.58 16.26 6.75
C LEU A 50 -2.98 16.65 8.19
N SER A 51 -3.45 15.68 8.98
CA SER A 51 -3.75 15.90 10.40
C SER A 51 -2.51 16.34 11.17
N ARG A 52 -1.38 15.63 11.00
CA ARG A 52 -0.09 15.97 11.63
C ARG A 52 0.43 17.32 11.18
N TYR A 53 0.24 17.69 9.91
CA TYR A 53 0.58 19.02 9.42
C TYR A 53 -0.21 20.14 10.12
N LEU A 54 -1.51 19.92 10.39
CA LEU A 54 -2.35 20.87 11.12
C LEU A 54 -1.96 20.97 12.60
N THR A 55 -1.60 19.86 13.24
CA THR A 55 -1.12 19.84 14.63
C THR A 55 0.35 20.24 14.79
N LYS A 56 1.09 20.41 13.69
CA LYS A 56 2.54 20.72 13.66
C LYS A 56 3.39 19.64 14.34
N GLU A 57 2.91 18.41 14.35
CA GLU A 57 3.61 17.28 14.95
C GLU A 57 4.36 16.46 13.90
N PRO A 58 5.53 15.91 14.24
CA PRO A 58 6.20 14.91 13.42
C PRO A 58 5.41 13.59 13.40
N LEU A 59 5.70 12.76 12.40
CA LEU A 59 5.12 11.43 12.23
C LEU A 59 6.24 10.41 12.09
N THR A 60 6.21 9.35 12.89
CA THR A 60 7.23 8.29 12.81
C THR A 60 6.77 7.16 11.88
N LYS A 61 7.74 6.44 11.27
CA LYS A 61 7.46 5.21 10.52
C LYS A 61 6.67 4.20 11.34
N ALA A 62 7.04 4.01 12.60
CA ALA A 62 6.39 3.06 13.49
C ALA A 62 4.90 3.37 13.71
N GLU A 63 4.54 4.64 13.88
CA GLU A 63 3.14 5.07 14.00
C GLU A 63 2.35 4.78 12.72
N VAL A 64 2.93 5.06 11.54
CA VAL A 64 2.28 4.79 10.26
C VAL A 64 2.04 3.29 10.06
N LEU A 65 3.04 2.47 10.38
CA LEU A 65 2.93 1.02 10.30
C LEU A 65 1.85 0.49 11.25
N ASN A 66 1.83 0.97 12.50
CA ASN A 66 0.88 0.48 13.49
C ASN A 66 -0.57 0.95 13.25
N SER A 67 -0.76 2.14 12.67
CA SER A 67 -2.09 2.73 12.50
C SER A 67 -2.70 2.51 11.12
N VAL A 68 -1.92 2.61 10.05
CA VAL A 68 -2.41 2.55 8.66
C VAL A 68 -2.04 1.22 8.01
N LEU A 69 -0.80 0.77 8.17
CA LEU A 69 -0.22 -0.33 7.40
C LEU A 69 0.05 -1.60 8.22
N GLN A 70 -0.77 -1.89 9.22
CA GLN A 70 -0.50 -2.97 10.18
C GLN A 70 -0.29 -4.33 9.51
N ASP A 71 -1.14 -4.65 8.51
CA ASP A 71 -1.06 -5.87 7.69
C ASP A 71 -0.33 -5.68 6.34
N TYR A 72 0.15 -4.46 6.06
CA TYR A 72 0.70 -4.05 4.76
C TYR A 72 2.08 -3.41 4.89
N GLN A 73 2.87 -3.84 5.88
CA GLN A 73 4.13 -3.20 6.24
C GLN A 73 5.15 -3.26 5.08
N ASP A 74 5.15 -4.34 4.30
CA ASP A 74 6.01 -4.50 3.12
C ASP A 74 5.74 -3.45 2.03
N TYR A 75 4.53 -2.89 2.01
CA TYR A 75 4.11 -1.87 1.05
C TYR A 75 4.31 -0.44 1.58
N PHE A 76 4.96 -0.26 2.73
CA PHE A 76 5.16 1.06 3.33
C PHE A 76 5.78 2.06 2.37
N LEU A 77 6.87 1.70 1.71
CA LEU A 77 7.54 2.61 0.78
C LEU A 77 6.65 2.95 -0.41
N VAL A 78 5.91 1.97 -0.95
CA VAL A 78 5.01 2.17 -2.09
C VAL A 78 3.86 3.12 -1.72
N VAL A 79 3.26 2.92 -0.55
CA VAL A 79 2.13 3.74 -0.08
C VAL A 79 2.60 5.14 0.32
N LEU A 80 3.77 5.25 0.95
CA LEU A 80 4.37 6.53 1.32
C LEU A 80 4.73 7.34 0.07
N ASP A 81 5.34 6.73 -0.94
CA ASP A 81 5.72 7.37 -2.20
C ASP A 81 4.48 7.92 -2.93
N GLN A 82 3.45 7.10 -3.11
CA GLN A 82 2.19 7.52 -3.71
C GLN A 82 1.48 8.62 -2.92
N ALA A 83 1.53 8.56 -1.58
CA ALA A 83 0.97 9.60 -0.73
C ALA A 83 1.75 10.91 -0.84
N SER A 84 3.08 10.83 -0.88
CA SER A 84 3.98 11.97 -1.04
C SER A 84 3.77 12.68 -2.38
N GLU A 85 3.74 11.91 -3.48
CA GLU A 85 3.42 12.42 -4.82
C GLU A 85 2.06 13.12 -4.82
N TYR A 86 1.02 12.48 -4.27
CA TYR A 86 -0.32 13.06 -4.21
C TYR A 86 -0.35 14.36 -3.38
N LEU A 87 0.32 14.40 -2.24
CA LEU A 87 0.42 15.59 -1.39
C LEU A 87 1.15 16.73 -2.10
N GLN A 88 2.20 16.43 -2.86
CA GLN A 88 2.95 17.41 -3.60
C GLN A 88 2.13 17.98 -4.76
N LEU A 89 1.47 17.13 -5.56
CA LEU A 89 0.70 17.57 -6.73
C LEU A 89 -0.60 18.28 -6.37
N VAL A 90 -1.33 17.79 -5.36
CA VAL A 90 -2.69 18.31 -5.04
C VAL A 90 -2.66 19.41 -3.99
N PHE A 91 -1.77 19.30 -3.01
CA PHE A 91 -1.74 20.22 -1.86
C PHE A 91 -0.49 21.10 -1.82
N GLY A 92 0.51 20.86 -2.67
CA GLY A 92 1.80 21.56 -2.59
C GLY A 92 2.53 21.28 -1.28
N LEU A 93 2.41 20.07 -0.75
CA LEU A 93 3.06 19.64 0.48
C LEU A 93 4.07 18.54 0.19
N GLU A 94 5.24 18.62 0.79
CA GLU A 94 6.32 17.65 0.67
C GLU A 94 6.48 16.88 1.99
N VAL A 95 6.60 15.56 1.90
CA VAL A 95 6.98 14.71 3.03
C VAL A 95 8.51 14.73 3.14
N LYS A 96 9.03 15.27 4.25
CA LYS A 96 10.47 15.38 4.50
C LYS A 96 10.89 14.55 5.70
N GLU A 97 11.88 13.69 5.53
CA GLU A 97 12.53 13.02 6.65
C GLU A 97 13.40 14.01 7.42
N VAL A 98 13.10 14.16 8.72
CA VAL A 98 13.79 15.09 9.62
C VAL A 98 14.80 14.37 10.50
N ASP A 99 14.55 13.10 10.80
CA ASP A 99 15.48 12.23 11.53
C ASP A 99 15.51 10.84 10.89
N PRO A 100 16.64 10.45 10.26
CA PRO A 100 16.78 9.15 9.62
C PRO A 100 17.06 8.00 10.59
N SER A 101 17.45 8.27 11.84
CA SER A 101 17.71 7.22 12.84
C SER A 101 16.40 6.68 13.39
N GLU A 102 15.45 7.58 13.65
CA GLU A 102 14.12 7.30 14.18
C GLU A 102 13.06 7.17 13.06
N HIS A 103 13.45 7.36 11.80
CA HIS A 103 12.56 7.41 10.63
C HIS A 103 11.36 8.34 10.87
N THR A 104 11.68 9.58 11.19
CA THR A 104 10.70 10.62 11.51
C THR A 104 10.50 11.54 10.32
N TYR A 105 9.24 11.76 9.96
CA TYR A 105 8.81 12.55 8.81
C TYR A 105 8.01 13.78 9.25
N LEU A 106 8.10 14.85 8.47
CA LEU A 106 7.34 16.08 8.63
C LEU A 106 6.77 16.52 7.29
N LEU A 107 5.52 17.01 7.28
CA LEU A 107 4.98 17.70 6.12
C LEU A 107 5.42 19.16 6.11
N VAL A 108 6.03 19.58 5.01
CA VAL A 108 6.45 20.96 4.78
C VAL A 108 5.79 21.51 3.52
N PRO A 109 5.40 22.80 3.49
CA PRO A 109 4.94 23.42 2.25
C PRO A 109 6.06 23.44 1.21
N THR A 110 5.77 22.98 0.00
CA THR A 110 6.64 23.20 -1.15
C THR A 110 6.69 24.70 -1.42
N LEU A 111 7.88 25.26 -1.63
CA LEU A 111 8.09 26.71 -1.83
C LEU A 111 7.10 27.29 -2.85
N GLY A 112 6.06 28.00 -2.36
CA GLY A 112 5.13 28.77 -3.20
C GLY A 112 3.64 28.63 -2.89
N LEU A 113 3.18 27.62 -2.14
CA LEU A 113 1.75 27.41 -1.89
C LEU A 113 1.46 27.22 -0.40
N THR A 114 0.90 28.23 0.25
CA THR A 114 0.44 28.09 1.63
C THR A 114 -0.92 27.40 1.61
N LEU A 115 -1.03 26.15 2.06
CA LEU A 115 -2.32 25.42 2.18
C LEU A 115 -3.44 26.26 2.85
N LYS A 116 -3.06 27.12 3.80
CA LYS A 116 -3.96 28.05 4.49
C LYS A 116 -4.62 29.07 3.56
N GLU A 117 -3.95 29.47 2.48
CA GLU A 117 -4.52 30.36 1.47
C GLU A 117 -5.51 29.61 0.56
N MET A 118 -5.21 28.37 0.14
CA MET A 118 -6.16 27.54 -0.62
C MET A 118 -7.44 27.24 0.17
N LEU A 119 -7.32 26.89 1.45
CA LEU A 119 -8.49 26.67 2.32
C LEU A 119 -9.32 27.94 2.52
N ARG A 120 -8.67 29.11 2.49
CA ARG A 120 -9.35 30.41 2.61
C ARG A 120 -9.97 30.87 1.29
N ASP A 121 -9.40 30.50 0.15
CA ASP A 121 -9.94 30.83 -1.18
C ASP A 121 -11.18 29.99 -1.54
N GLY A 122 -11.31 28.77 -1.00
CA GLY A 122 -12.56 27.99 -1.07
C GLY A 122 -13.76 28.67 -0.40
N GLN A 123 -13.53 29.65 0.48
CA GLN A 123 -14.59 30.48 1.10
C GLN A 123 -14.89 31.76 0.31
N ARG A 124 -14.11 32.06 -0.74
CA ARG A 124 -14.29 33.23 -1.62
C ARG A 124 -14.83 32.78 -2.96
N LEU A 125 -15.96 32.06 -2.97
CA LEU A 125 -16.81 32.11 -4.16
C LEU A 125 -17.08 33.59 -4.45
N PRO A 126 -16.79 34.10 -5.67
CA PRO A 126 -17.23 35.43 -6.03
C PRO A 126 -18.74 35.41 -5.90
N LYS A 127 -19.28 36.15 -4.91
CA LYS A 127 -20.70 36.45 -4.87
C LYS A 127 -21.02 37.04 -6.23
N ALA A 128 -21.77 36.30 -7.05
CA ALA A 128 -22.25 36.77 -8.33
C ALA A 128 -22.99 38.09 -8.09
N GLY A 129 -22.26 39.18 -8.30
CA GLY A 129 -22.73 40.53 -8.19
C GLY A 129 -23.14 40.98 -9.56
N HIS A 130 -24.29 40.51 -10.03
CA HIS A 130 -24.97 41.12 -11.17
C HIS A 130 -26.43 41.32 -10.79
N ARG A 131 -26.67 42.44 -10.11
CA ARG A 131 -27.97 43.10 -10.10
C ARG A 131 -28.24 43.53 -11.55
N TRP A 132 -29.33 43.04 -12.11
CA TRP A 132 -30.06 43.69 -13.19
C TRP A 132 -31.40 44.13 -12.60
#